data_AF-A0A1G3KE66-F1
#
_entry.id   AF-A0A1G3KE66-F1
#
_cell.length_a   1.000
_cell.length_b   1.000
_cell.length_c   1.000
_cell.angle_alpha   90.00
_cell.angle_beta   90.00
_cell.angle_gamma   90.00
#
_symmetry.space_group_name_H-M   'P 1'
#
loop_
_entity.id
_entity.type
_entity.pdbx_description
1 polymer ?
#
loop_
_entity_poly.entity_id
_entity_poly.type
_entity_poly.pdbx_seq_one_letter_code
_entity_poly.pdbx_strand_id
1 'polypeptide(L)' 'MMSKGLVERFTVKVGIEYAAGDMASPYLASLSAPYTLRLRERAQWLVSNFEGFSTDELRSLIRRFFERWSSEFESIKAIG' A
#
# COMPACT_ATOMS: atom_id res chain seq x y z
N MET A 1 1.10 -14.47 13.83
CA MET A 1 2.51 -14.02 13.97
C MET A 1 3.44 -15.20 14.14
N MET A 2 3.19 -16.12 15.09
CA MET A 2 3.99 -17.36 15.22
C MET A 2 3.93 -18.27 13.97
N SER A 3 2.73 -18.51 13.42
CA SER A 3 2.54 -19.28 12.18
C SER A 3 3.18 -18.67 10.92
N LYS A 4 3.71 -17.45 11.02
CA LYS A 4 4.38 -16.73 9.93
C LYS A 4 5.86 -16.48 10.24
N GLY A 5 6.40 -17.09 11.30
CA GLY A 5 7.80 -16.93 11.71
C GLY A 5 8.15 -15.52 12.21
N LEU A 6 7.16 -14.68 12.51
CA LEU A 6 7.40 -13.31 12.97
C LEU A 6 7.68 -13.24 14.48
N VAL A 7 7.19 -14.23 15.22
CA VAL A 7 7.33 -14.29 16.69
C VAL A 7 7.65 -15.72 17.07
N GLU A 8 8.65 -15.89 17.92
CA GLU A 8 8.96 -17.16 18.58
C GLU A 8 8.54 -17.11 20.04
N ARG A 9 8.18 -18.29 20.58
CA ARG A 9 7.71 -18.45 21.95
C ARG A 9 8.63 -19.40 22.70
N PHE A 10 9.08 -18.98 23.87
CA PHE A 10 9.93 -19.76 24.77
C PHE A 10 9.17 -20.02 26.07
N THR A 11 9.27 -21.26 26.58
CA THR A 11 8.82 -21.57 27.94
C THR A 11 10.02 -21.39 28.86
N VAL A 12 9.90 -20.49 29.83
CA VAL A 12 10.93 -20.21 30.83
C VAL A 12 10.42 -20.53 32.23
N LYS A 13 11.31 -20.60 33.22
CA LYS A 13 10.94 -20.97 34.60
C LYS A 13 9.85 -20.09 35.21
N VAL A 14 9.74 -18.83 34.77
CA VAL A 14 8.80 -17.83 35.28
C VAL A 14 7.56 -17.66 34.39
N GLY A 15 7.44 -18.42 33.28
CA GLY A 15 6.29 -18.32 32.38
C GLY A 15 6.67 -18.46 30.91
N ILE A 16 6.18 -17.53 30.09
CA ILE A 16 6.35 -17.56 28.64
C ILE A 16 7.00 -16.25 28.20
N GLU A 17 8.07 -16.36 27.42
CA GLU A 17 8.72 -15.22 26.76
C GLU A 17 8.48 -15.29 25.25
N TYR A 18 8.55 -14.12 24.61
CA TYR A 18 8.41 -13.97 23.17
C TYR A 18 9.58 -13.20 22.61
N ALA A 19 10.11 -13.65 21.48
CA ALA A 19 11.16 -12.94 20.76
C ALA A 19 10.77 -12.76 19.29
N ALA A 20 11.50 -11.88 18.60
CA ALA A 20 11.45 -11.77 17.16
C ALA A 20 11.87 -13.11 16.53
N GLY A 21 10.98 -13.71 15.74
CA GLY A 21 11.34 -14.88 14.94
C GLY A 21 12.11 -14.48 13.68
N ASP A 22 12.65 -15.46 12.97
CA ASP A 22 13.51 -15.24 11.79
C ASP A 22 12.91 -14.29 10.72
N MET A 23 11.59 -14.32 10.55
CA MET A 23 10.92 -13.48 9.55
C MET A 23 10.59 -12.06 10.05
N ALA A 24 10.78 -11.77 11.33
CA ALA A 24 10.43 -10.49 11.92
C ALA A 24 11.24 -9.33 11.32
N SER A 25 12.56 -9.47 11.24
CA SER A 25 13.46 -8.43 10.72
C SER A 25 13.19 -8.10 9.25
N PRO A 26 13.16 -9.07 8.30
CA PRO A 26 12.85 -8.76 6.91
C PRO A 26 11.42 -8.23 6.72
N TYR A 27 10.46 -8.69 7.53
CA TYR A 27 9.10 -8.15 7.49
C TYR A 27 9.06 -6.69 7.91
N LEU A 28 9.68 -6.31 9.02
CA LEU A 28 9.77 -4.92 9.47
C LEU A 28 10.50 -4.05 8.43
N ALA A 29 11.59 -4.54 7.85
CA ALA A 29 12.31 -3.85 6.79
C ALA A 29 11.40 -3.58 5.57
N SER A 30 10.51 -4.52 5.22
CA SER A 30 9.54 -4.35 4.13
C SER A 30 8.50 -3.26 4.41
N LEU A 31 8.12 -3.06 5.68
CA LEU A 31 7.18 -2.00 6.09
C LEU A 31 7.83 -0.61 6.01
N SER A 32 9.13 -0.52 6.26
CA SER A 32 9.92 0.70 6.12
C SER A 32 10.55 0.89 4.73
N ALA A 33 10.32 -0.05 3.80
CA ALA A 33 10.89 0.04 2.47
C ALA A 33 10.40 1.33 1.76
N PRO A 34 11.25 2.00 0.96
CA PRO A 34 10.87 3.24 0.28
C PRO A 34 9.59 3.13 -0.53
N TYR A 35 9.34 1.97 -1.15
CA TYR A 35 8.10 1.71 -1.88
C TYR A 35 6.86 1.76 -0.97
N THR A 36 6.90 1.05 0.16
CA THR A 36 5.80 0.99 1.14
C THR A 36 5.51 2.37 1.73
N LEU A 37 6.56 3.14 2.05
CA LEU A 37 6.42 4.51 2.54
C LEU A 37 5.74 5.42 1.50
N ARG A 38 6.18 5.37 0.24
CA ARG A 38 5.55 6.13 -0.85
C ARG A 38 4.12 5.69 -1.13
N LEU A 39 3.79 4.41 -0.93
CA LEU A 39 2.41 3.93 -1.08
C LEU A 39 1.51 4.55 0.00
N ARG A 40 2.00 4.63 1.24
CA ARG A 40 1.29 5.31 2.34
C ARG A 40 1.08 6.79 2.06
N GLU A 41 2.10 7.49 1.55
CA GLU A 41 1.99 8.91 1.16
C GLU A 41 0.90 9.12 0.09
N ARG A 42 0.83 8.25 -0.92
CA ARG A 42 -0.22 8.30 -1.95
C ARG A 42 -1.60 8.02 -1.38
N ALA A 43 -1.72 7.06 -0.47
CA ALA A 43 -2.98 6.77 0.21
C ALA A 43 -3.45 7.96 1.06
N GLN A 44 -2.53 8.61 1.79
CA GLN A 44 -2.82 9.83 2.55
C GLN A 44 -3.28 10.95 1.63
N TRP A 45 -2.56 11.19 0.52
CA TRP A 45 -2.98 12.16 -0.48
C TRP A 45 -4.39 11.86 -1.00
N LEU A 46 -4.71 10.60 -1.30
CA LEU A 46 -6.03 10.21 -1.77
C LEU A 46 -7.12 10.54 -0.74
N VAL A 47 -6.92 10.17 0.53
CA VAL A 47 -7.88 10.47 1.61
C VAL A 47 -8.06 11.98 1.75
N SER A 48 -6.98 12.75 1.86
CA SER A 48 -7.06 14.21 2.03
C SER A 48 -7.76 14.95 0.90
N ASN A 49 -7.80 14.39 -0.31
CA ASN A 49 -8.45 15.02 -1.47
C ASN A 49 -9.86 14.48 -1.74
N PHE A 50 -10.17 13.25 -1.30
CA PHE A 50 -11.37 12.53 -1.75
C PHE A 50 -12.17 11.83 -0.65
N GLU A 51 -11.84 12.02 0.64
CA GLU A 51 -12.57 11.38 1.75
C GLU A 51 -14.09 11.65 1.75
N GLY A 52 -14.52 12.81 1.26
CA GLY A 52 -15.92 13.19 1.17
C GLY A 52 -16.64 12.76 -0.11
N PHE A 53 -15.94 12.11 -1.05
CA PHE A 53 -16.51 11.71 -2.33
C PHE A 53 -17.19 10.35 -2.19
N SER A 54 -18.41 10.24 -2.70
CA SER A 54 -19.05 8.95 -2.94
C SER A 54 -18.32 8.17 -4.04
N THR A 55 -18.55 6.86 -4.08
CA THR A 55 -18.02 5.97 -5.13
C THR A 55 -18.43 6.43 -6.54
N ASP A 56 -19.64 6.97 -6.71
CA ASP A 56 -20.14 7.43 -8.01
C ASP A 56 -19.50 8.75 -8.46
N GLU A 57 -19.21 9.65 -7.53
CA GLU A 57 -18.45 10.89 -7.79
C GLU A 57 -17.00 10.57 -8.19
N LEU A 58 -16.36 9.65 -7.48
CA LEU A 58 -15.03 9.14 -7.83
C LEU A 58 -15.02 8.49 -9.23
N ARG A 59 -16.02 7.65 -9.54
CA ARG A 59 -16.13 6.99 -10.85
C ARG A 59 -16.32 8.01 -11.97
N SER A 60 -17.17 9.00 -11.75
CA SER A 60 -17.41 10.10 -12.69
C SER A 60 -16.15 10.93 -12.93
N LEU A 61 -15.42 11.24 -11.87
CA LEU A 61 -14.15 11.97 -11.93
C LEU A 61 -13.09 11.20 -12.73
N ILE A 62 -12.90 9.92 -12.41
CA ILE A 62 -11.95 9.04 -13.08
C ILE A 62 -12.28 8.93 -14.58
N ARG A 63 -13.56 8.74 -14.92
CA ARG A 63 -14.00 8.66 -16.33
C ARG A 63 -13.65 9.93 -17.10
N ARG A 64 -13.90 11.11 -16.53
CA ARG A 64 -13.58 12.40 -17.17
C ARG A 64 -12.07 12.56 -17.41
N PHE A 65 -11.23 12.15 -16.47
CA PHE A 65 -9.77 12.17 -16.66
C PHE A 65 -9.34 11.16 -17.73
N PHE A 66 -9.96 9.98 -17.77
CA PHE A 66 -9.62 8.93 -18.73
C PHE A 66 -10.00 9.30 -20.17
N GLU A 67 -11.16 9.92 -20.39
CA GLU A 67 -11.56 10.47 -21.69
C GLU A 67 -10.52 11.48 -22.21
N ARG A 68 -10.03 12.36 -21.33
CA ARG A 68 -8.99 13.34 -21.65
C ARG A 68 -7.62 12.72 -21.88
N TRP A 69 -7.27 11.64 -21.18
CA TRP A 69 -6.00 10.94 -21.39
C TRP A 69 -6.03 10.10 -22.68
N SER A 70 -7.14 9.44 -23.00
CA SER A 70 -7.27 8.67 -24.24
C SER A 70 -6.98 9.54 -25.47
N SER A 71 -7.45 10.79 -25.50
CA SER A 71 -7.14 11.72 -26.61
C SER A 71 -5.66 12.10 -26.70
N GLU A 72 -4.94 12.14 -25.58
CA GLU A 72 -3.51 12.47 -25.52
C GLU A 72 -2.61 11.29 -25.94
N PHE A 73 -3.08 10.05 -25.75
CA PHE A 73 -2.35 8.85 -26.17
C PHE A 73 -2.70 8.36 -27.59
N GLU A 74 -3.87 8.71 -28.12
CA GLU A 74 -4.23 8.47 -29.53
C GLU A 74 -3.38 9.31 -30.49
N SER A 75 -3.08 10.57 -30.14
CA SER A 75 -2.25 11.47 -30.97
C SER A 75 -0.82 10.95 -31.16
N ILE A 76 -0.28 10.22 -30.18
CA ILE A 76 1.05 9.60 -30.24
C ILE A 76 1.08 8.45 -31.28
N LYS A 77 -0.05 7.79 -31.52
CA LYS A 77 -0.17 6.71 -32.49
C LYS A 77 -0.22 7.21 -33.94
N ALA A 78 -0.64 8.46 -34.16
CA ALA A 78 -0.78 9.07 -35.48
C ALA A 78 0.54 9.63 -36.05
N ILE A 79 1.63 9.59 -35.28
CA ILE A 79 2.98 10.07 -35.66
C ILE A 79 3.96 8.91 -35.91
N GLY A 80 3.46 7.68 -36.03
CA GLY A 80 4.23 6.47 -36.31
C GLY A 80 3.97 5.92 -37.70
#